data_AF-A0A7K2WCN8-F1
#
_entry.id   AF-A0A7K2WCN8-F1
#
_cell.length_a   1.000
_cell.length_b   1.000
_cell.length_c   1.000
_cell.angle_alpha   90.00
_cell.angle_beta   90.00
_cell.angle_gamma   90.00
#
_symmetry.space_group_name_H-M   'P 1'
#
loop_
_entity.id
_entity.type
_entity.pdbx_description
1 polymer ?
#
loop_
_entity_poly.entity_id
_entity_poly.type
_entity_poly.pdbx_seq_one_letter_code
_entity_poly.pdbx_strand_id
1 'polypeptide(L)'
;MRTVLSRTPSRRGVLRAAASVALAVTAGLALPQSAGAAESAPIGFGAGTTGGGSASAVTVSTLDAFKSAVTGSSAKVVKVNGLISLSGQVDIGANTTVLGVGSSSGFTGGGLRLKNVSNVVVRNLNLSKPVGTDSITVQASTKVWIDHNTLSSDRDHGKDYYDGLVDVSHGSDYVTVSWNVFKDHYKGSLVGHSDNNASEDTGHLRVTYHHNYFNNVNSRIPSLRFGTGHFYDNYVVGAETAVHSRMGAQMLVENNVFRSTKVAVTTNRDSKVDGYANLTGNDLGGATTEISQVGTFTKAPYSYTAEPASSVVTSVTSGVGTGKL
;
A
#
# COMPACT_ATOMS: atom_id res chain seq x y z
N MET A 1 -29.15 -16.08 -99.84
CA MET A 1 -30.36 -15.40 -99.32
C MET A 1 -30.14 -15.09 -97.85
N ARG A 2 -30.34 -13.83 -97.46
CA ARG A 2 -30.19 -13.30 -96.09
C ARG A 2 -31.18 -13.97 -95.14
N THR A 3 -30.72 -14.32 -93.93
CA THR A 3 -31.55 -14.17 -92.71
C THR A 3 -30.66 -13.97 -91.48
N VAL A 4 -30.88 -12.85 -90.80
CA VAL A 4 -30.32 -12.49 -89.49
C VAL A 4 -31.14 -13.18 -88.41
N LEU A 5 -30.51 -13.71 -87.36
CA LEU A 5 -31.16 -13.94 -86.07
C LEU A 5 -30.20 -13.63 -84.91
N SER A 6 -30.63 -12.69 -84.07
CA SER A 6 -30.00 -12.24 -82.83
C SER A 6 -30.16 -13.28 -81.71
N ARG A 7 -29.13 -13.52 -80.90
CA ARG A 7 -29.29 -14.03 -79.53
C ARG A 7 -28.27 -13.43 -78.54
N THR A 8 -28.83 -13.11 -77.39
CA THR A 8 -28.35 -12.45 -76.17
C THR A 8 -27.11 -13.08 -75.53
N PRO A 9 -26.21 -12.30 -74.86
CA PRO A 9 -25.05 -12.87 -74.20
C PRO A 9 -25.42 -13.45 -72.82
N SER A 10 -24.99 -14.69 -72.59
CA SER A 10 -25.12 -15.42 -71.34
C SER A 10 -24.20 -14.85 -70.24
N ARG A 11 -24.76 -14.46 -69.10
CA ARG A 11 -24.01 -14.18 -67.87
C ARG A 11 -23.33 -15.45 -67.37
N ARG A 12 -22.01 -15.56 -67.51
CA ARG A 12 -21.20 -16.55 -66.79
C ARG A 12 -20.94 -16.03 -65.37
N GLY A 13 -21.54 -16.68 -64.39
CA GLY A 13 -21.23 -16.46 -62.97
C GLY A 13 -19.82 -16.95 -62.66
N VAL A 14 -19.02 -16.08 -62.05
CA VAL A 14 -17.69 -16.41 -61.54
C VAL A 14 -17.89 -17.03 -60.15
N LEU A 15 -17.67 -18.34 -60.01
CA LEU A 15 -17.49 -18.96 -58.69
C LEU A 15 -16.19 -18.42 -58.09
N ARG A 16 -16.29 -17.57 -57.06
CA ARG A 16 -15.17 -17.23 -56.18
C ARG A 16 -14.99 -18.38 -55.19
N ALA A 17 -13.88 -19.09 -55.28
CA ALA A 17 -13.43 -20.00 -54.22
C ALA A 17 -13.03 -19.14 -53.00
N ALA A 18 -13.78 -19.24 -51.92
CA ALA A 18 -13.40 -18.67 -50.64
C ALA A 18 -12.38 -19.61 -49.98
N ALA A 19 -11.11 -19.21 -49.96
CA ALA A 19 -10.09 -19.87 -49.16
C ALA A 19 -10.26 -19.42 -47.71
N SER A 20 -10.79 -20.30 -46.87
CA SER A 20 -10.89 -20.10 -45.43
C SER A 20 -9.49 -20.22 -44.81
N VAL A 21 -8.83 -19.10 -44.53
CA VAL A 21 -7.62 -19.09 -43.70
C VAL A 21 -8.06 -19.29 -42.25
N ALA A 22 -7.89 -20.50 -41.72
CA ALA A 22 -8.04 -20.74 -40.29
C ALA A 22 -6.85 -20.10 -39.56
N LEU A 23 -7.08 -18.94 -38.94
CA LEU A 23 -6.11 -18.33 -38.03
C LEU A 23 -6.11 -19.16 -36.74
N ALA A 24 -5.06 -19.95 -36.51
CA ALA A 24 -4.83 -20.59 -35.23
C ALA A 24 -4.53 -19.51 -34.19
N VAL A 25 -5.53 -19.17 -33.35
CA VAL A 25 -5.31 -18.35 -32.16
C VAL A 25 -4.62 -19.25 -31.14
N THR A 26 -3.30 -19.19 -31.06
CA THR A 26 -2.56 -19.68 -29.90
C THR A 26 -2.90 -18.77 -28.74
N ALA A 27 -3.80 -19.21 -27.86
CA ALA A 27 -3.95 -18.63 -26.54
C ALA A 27 -2.66 -18.93 -25.76
N GLY A 28 -1.67 -18.04 -25.87
CA GLY A 28 -0.54 -18.05 -24.96
C GLY A 28 -1.09 -17.84 -23.56
N LEU A 29 -0.87 -18.82 -22.67
CA LEU A 29 -1.02 -18.60 -21.24
C LEU A 29 -0.05 -17.48 -20.86
N ALA A 30 -0.53 -16.24 -20.81
CA ALA A 30 0.21 -15.15 -20.23
C ALA A 30 0.43 -15.51 -18.77
N LEU A 31 1.67 -15.83 -18.41
CA LEU A 31 2.04 -15.98 -17.01
C LEU A 31 1.70 -14.66 -16.32
N PRO A 32 1.10 -14.69 -15.12
CA PRO A 32 0.86 -13.47 -14.36
C PRO A 32 2.18 -12.71 -14.22
N GLN A 33 2.19 -11.47 -14.71
CA GLN A 33 3.35 -10.61 -14.66
C GLN A 33 3.58 -10.22 -13.20
N SER A 34 4.77 -10.48 -12.65
CA SER A 34 5.15 -10.01 -11.33
C SER A 34 5.08 -8.48 -11.27
N ALA A 35 4.56 -7.94 -10.18
CA ALA A 35 4.57 -6.49 -9.97
C ALA A 35 6.01 -5.96 -10.01
N GLY A 36 6.19 -4.79 -10.64
CA GLY A 36 7.48 -4.11 -10.60
C GLY A 36 7.67 -3.45 -9.23
N ALA A 37 8.70 -3.84 -8.48
CA ALA A 37 8.95 -3.26 -7.16
C ALA A 37 9.15 -1.73 -7.22
N ALA A 38 9.93 -1.20 -8.17
CA ALA A 38 10.21 0.23 -8.28
C ALA A 38 9.10 1.03 -9.01
N GLU A 39 7.89 1.07 -8.48
CA GLU A 39 6.80 1.87 -9.05
C GLU A 39 7.17 3.37 -9.06
N SER A 40 6.78 4.11 -10.11
CA SER A 40 7.02 5.56 -10.18
C SER A 40 5.93 6.40 -9.50
N ALA A 41 4.80 5.77 -9.17
CA ALA A 41 3.64 6.40 -8.55
C ALA A 41 2.86 5.37 -7.71
N PRO A 42 2.13 5.77 -6.65
CA PRO A 42 1.37 4.85 -5.83
C PRO A 42 0.21 4.22 -6.60
N ILE A 43 0.06 2.91 -6.46
CA ILE A 43 -1.19 2.21 -6.75
C ILE A 43 -2.10 2.24 -5.52
N GLY A 44 -3.39 2.45 -5.73
CA GLY A 44 -4.39 2.43 -4.67
C GLY A 44 -5.00 3.78 -4.34
N PHE A 45 -5.54 3.92 -3.13
CA PHE A 45 -6.19 5.15 -2.70
C PHE A 45 -5.26 6.36 -2.67
N GLY A 46 -3.94 6.16 -2.52
CA GLY A 46 -2.93 7.22 -2.62
C GLY A 46 -2.59 7.65 -4.05
N ALA A 47 -3.20 7.05 -5.09
CA ALA A 47 -2.95 7.38 -6.49
C ALA A 47 -3.03 8.89 -6.76
N GLY A 48 -2.07 9.41 -7.53
CA GLY A 48 -1.92 10.85 -7.80
C GLY A 48 -1.10 11.63 -6.77
N THR A 49 -0.54 10.98 -5.75
CA THR A 49 0.47 11.58 -4.87
C THR A 49 1.80 11.70 -5.61
N THR A 50 2.35 12.92 -5.71
CA THR A 50 3.61 13.22 -6.41
C THR A 50 4.71 13.71 -5.48
N GLY A 51 4.38 14.10 -4.24
CA GLY A 51 5.30 14.73 -3.32
C GLY A 51 5.90 16.01 -3.90
N GLY A 52 7.23 16.11 -3.86
CA GLY A 52 7.99 17.20 -4.47
C GLY A 52 8.05 17.18 -6.00
N GLY A 53 7.54 16.13 -6.64
CA GLY A 53 7.53 15.99 -8.09
C GLY A 53 8.92 16.12 -8.70
N SER A 54 9.07 17.04 -9.66
CA SER A 54 10.32 17.32 -10.36
C SER A 54 11.16 18.45 -9.74
N ALA A 55 10.86 18.87 -8.49
CA ALA A 55 11.64 19.89 -7.82
C ALA A 55 13.11 19.45 -7.66
N SER A 56 14.04 20.40 -7.76
CA SER A 56 15.46 20.13 -7.53
C SER A 56 15.69 19.58 -6.14
N ALA A 57 16.45 18.48 -6.06
CA ALA A 57 16.70 17.80 -4.80
C ALA A 57 17.73 18.54 -3.94
N VAL A 58 17.45 18.64 -2.64
CA VAL A 58 18.42 19.05 -1.62
C VAL A 58 18.83 17.82 -0.83
N THR A 59 20.13 17.59 -0.64
CA THR A 59 20.64 16.48 0.17
C THR A 59 21.01 16.97 1.56
N VAL A 60 20.57 16.25 2.59
CA VAL A 60 20.79 16.58 4.00
C VAL A 60 21.35 15.37 4.74
N SER A 61 22.19 15.62 5.74
CA SER A 61 22.81 14.58 6.58
C SER A 61 22.79 14.92 8.08
N THR A 62 22.11 16.01 8.46
CA THR A 62 21.97 16.45 9.86
C THR A 62 20.51 16.76 10.16
N LEU A 63 20.14 16.68 11.44
CA LEU A 63 18.77 16.96 11.89
C LEU A 63 18.34 18.39 11.56
N ASP A 64 19.20 19.37 11.80
CA ASP A 64 18.86 20.77 11.57
C ASP A 64 18.65 21.07 10.08
N ALA A 65 19.54 20.57 9.22
CA ALA A 65 19.37 20.70 7.78
C ALA A 65 18.09 20.00 7.29
N PHE A 66 17.78 18.82 7.84
CA PHE A 66 16.54 18.11 7.53
C PHE A 66 15.30 18.92 7.93
N LYS A 67 15.21 19.40 9.18
CA LYS A 67 14.10 20.22 9.68
C LYS A 67 13.89 21.47 8.82
N SER A 68 14.96 22.16 8.44
CA SER A 68 14.88 23.33 7.57
C SER A 68 14.40 22.97 6.15
N ALA A 69 14.84 21.83 5.61
CA ALA A 69 14.51 21.44 4.25
C ALA A 69 13.06 20.97 4.06
N VAL A 70 12.42 20.41 5.10
CA VAL A 70 11.08 19.79 5.00
C VAL A 70 9.91 20.70 5.38
N THR A 71 10.16 21.91 5.87
CA THR A 71 9.08 22.84 6.27
C THR A 71 8.38 23.54 5.10
N GLY A 72 7.21 24.11 5.36
CA GLY A 72 6.43 24.89 4.40
C GLY A 72 5.73 24.04 3.32
N SER A 73 5.13 24.69 2.32
CA SER A 73 4.25 24.05 1.34
C SER A 73 4.75 24.07 -0.11
N SER A 74 5.90 24.67 -0.39
CA SER A 74 6.52 24.61 -1.72
C SER A 74 6.93 23.18 -2.09
N ALA A 75 6.86 22.83 -3.37
CA ALA A 75 7.30 21.54 -3.87
C ALA A 75 8.80 21.33 -3.60
N LYS A 76 9.16 20.20 -2.99
CA LYS A 76 10.54 19.93 -2.54
C LYS A 76 10.86 18.44 -2.50
N VAL A 77 12.05 18.09 -2.96
CA VAL A 77 12.63 16.75 -2.83
C VAL A 77 13.80 16.84 -1.86
N VAL A 78 13.70 16.17 -0.72
CA VAL A 78 14.70 16.15 0.34
C VAL A 78 15.32 14.77 0.41
N LYS A 79 16.58 14.67 -0.01
CA LYS A 79 17.37 13.44 0.03
C LYS A 79 18.07 13.31 1.38
N VAL A 80 17.77 12.27 2.12
CA VAL A 80 18.41 11.95 3.41
C VAL A 80 19.62 11.08 3.15
N ASN A 81 20.80 11.51 3.56
CA ASN A 81 22.04 10.77 3.42
C ASN A 81 22.64 10.45 4.79
N GLY A 82 22.57 9.17 5.17
CA GLY A 82 22.96 8.67 6.49
C GLY A 82 21.79 8.46 7.43
N LEU A 83 22.08 7.94 8.62
CA LEU A 83 21.11 7.68 9.67
C LEU A 83 21.09 8.86 10.65
N ILE A 84 20.02 9.63 10.65
CA ILE A 84 19.86 10.84 11.48
C ILE A 84 19.10 10.50 12.77
N SER A 85 19.70 10.78 13.92
CA SER A 85 19.02 10.62 15.20
C SER A 85 17.97 11.72 15.42
N LEU A 86 16.78 11.32 15.86
CA LEU A 86 15.66 12.19 16.22
C LEU A 86 15.42 12.14 17.73
N SER A 87 14.83 13.21 18.25
CA SER A 87 14.19 13.25 19.56
C SER A 87 12.74 13.73 19.38
N GLY A 88 11.79 12.79 19.50
CA GLY A 88 10.39 13.04 19.14
C GLY A 88 10.17 13.08 17.63
N GLN A 89 9.23 13.91 17.17
CA GLN A 89 8.79 13.94 15.78
C GLN A 89 9.28 15.18 15.03
N VAL A 90 9.54 15.01 13.73
CA VAL A 90 9.75 16.12 12.78
C VAL A 90 8.53 16.28 11.90
N ASP A 91 7.95 17.49 11.88
CA ASP A 91 6.82 17.82 11.01
C ASP A 91 7.28 17.97 9.56
N ILE A 92 6.59 17.27 8.65
CA ILE A 92 6.83 17.30 7.21
C ILE A 92 5.77 18.17 6.54
N GLY A 93 6.21 19.18 5.80
CA GLY A 93 5.35 20.09 5.05
C GLY A 93 4.72 19.46 3.81
N ALA A 94 3.72 20.13 3.24
CA ALA A 94 3.03 19.70 2.02
C ALA A 94 3.96 19.70 0.79
N ASN A 95 3.59 18.94 -0.24
CA ASN A 95 4.33 18.81 -1.51
C ASN A 95 5.79 18.37 -1.31
N THR A 96 6.00 17.40 -0.43
CA THR A 96 7.34 16.94 -0.03
C THR A 96 7.58 15.51 -0.46
N THR A 97 8.75 15.25 -1.02
CA THR A 97 9.31 13.89 -1.10
C THR A 97 10.50 13.81 -0.14
N VAL A 98 10.40 12.97 0.88
CA VAL A 98 11.55 12.58 1.72
C VAL A 98 12.07 11.25 1.20
N LEU A 99 13.31 11.24 0.72
CA LEU A 99 13.89 10.11 0.00
C LEU A 99 15.24 9.71 0.62
N GLY A 100 15.41 8.46 1.05
CA GLY A 100 16.72 7.99 1.50
C GLY A 100 17.71 7.79 0.35
N VAL A 101 18.97 8.11 0.59
CA VAL A 101 20.09 7.84 -0.31
C VAL A 101 20.69 6.47 0.03
N GLY A 102 20.65 5.53 -0.90
CA GLY A 102 21.09 4.15 -0.63
C GLY A 102 20.19 3.43 0.38
N SER A 103 20.62 2.26 0.85
CA SER A 103 19.82 1.39 1.73
C SER A 103 19.94 1.70 3.22
N SER A 104 20.95 2.47 3.62
CA SER A 104 21.29 2.74 5.03
C SER A 104 20.81 4.11 5.54
N SER A 105 20.15 4.91 4.71
CA SER A 105 19.70 6.25 5.07
C SER A 105 18.35 6.24 5.77
N GLY A 106 18.15 7.15 6.71
CA GLY A 106 16.88 7.31 7.40
C GLY A 106 17.00 7.93 8.78
N PHE A 107 16.17 7.47 9.72
CA PHE A 107 16.03 8.07 11.04
C PHE A 107 15.98 7.02 12.15
N THR A 108 16.49 7.38 13.33
CA THR A 108 16.41 6.55 14.54
C THR A 108 16.02 7.37 15.76
N GLY A 109 15.33 6.77 16.74
CA GLY A 109 15.05 7.40 18.03
C GLY A 109 13.81 8.29 18.08
N GLY A 110 13.08 8.42 16.96
CA GLY A 110 11.91 9.27 16.82
C GLY A 110 11.17 9.01 15.51
N GLY A 111 10.38 9.98 15.05
CA GLY A 111 9.47 9.78 13.92
C GLY A 111 9.27 10.98 13.01
N LEU A 112 8.52 10.76 11.95
CA LEU A 112 8.06 11.80 11.03
C LEU A 112 6.56 12.03 11.23
N ARG A 113 6.11 13.28 11.25
CA ARG A 113 4.69 13.62 11.36
C ARG A 113 4.23 14.44 10.16
N LEU A 114 3.20 13.95 9.49
CA LEU A 114 2.48 14.61 8.42
C LEU A 114 1.16 15.10 9.02
N LYS A 115 1.09 16.39 9.34
CA LYS A 115 -0.06 16.98 10.03
C LYS A 115 -0.63 18.16 9.27
N ASN A 116 -1.91 18.11 8.93
CA ASN A 116 -2.60 19.14 8.14
C ASN A 116 -1.91 19.43 6.79
N VAL A 117 -1.43 18.38 6.11
CA VAL A 117 -0.71 18.51 4.84
C VAL A 117 -1.32 17.63 3.76
N SER A 118 -0.98 17.92 2.51
CA SER A 118 -1.32 17.07 1.39
C SER A 118 -0.10 16.84 0.51
N ASN A 119 -0.15 15.75 -0.25
CA ASN A 119 0.83 15.42 -1.29
C ASN A 119 2.23 15.19 -0.72
N VAL A 120 2.41 14.10 0.03
CA VAL A 120 3.69 13.75 0.65
C VAL A 120 4.11 12.32 0.31
N VAL A 121 5.38 12.16 -0.04
CA VAL A 121 6.02 10.87 -0.30
C VAL A 121 7.12 10.64 0.74
N VAL A 122 7.07 9.51 1.44
CA VAL A 122 8.11 9.06 2.38
C VAL A 122 8.67 7.75 1.85
N ARG A 123 9.92 7.77 1.37
CA ARG A 123 10.42 6.70 0.50
C ARG A 123 11.86 6.29 0.76
N ASN A 124 12.12 4.98 0.74
CA ASN A 124 13.47 4.41 0.84
C ASN A 124 14.23 4.80 2.13
N LEU A 125 13.54 4.86 3.28
CA LEU A 125 14.14 5.21 4.56
C LEU A 125 14.17 4.02 5.53
N ASN A 126 15.26 3.88 6.27
CA ASN A 126 15.31 3.07 7.47
C ASN A 126 14.79 3.91 8.65
N LEU A 127 13.63 3.54 9.20
CA LEU A 127 12.97 4.22 10.32
C LEU A 127 12.98 3.26 11.50
N SER A 128 13.71 3.61 12.56
CA SER A 128 13.94 2.69 13.66
C SER A 128 13.75 3.31 15.04
N LYS A 129 13.26 2.48 15.98
CA LYS A 129 13.16 2.82 17.42
C LYS A 129 12.46 4.17 17.66
N PRO A 130 11.19 4.34 17.27
CA PRO A 130 10.47 5.59 17.48
C PRO A 130 10.09 5.75 18.97
N VAL A 131 11.04 6.17 19.80
CA VAL A 131 10.85 6.23 21.26
C VAL A 131 9.72 7.20 21.61
N GLY A 132 8.69 6.70 22.32
CA GLY A 132 7.53 7.48 22.74
C GLY A 132 6.69 8.06 21.59
N THR A 133 6.80 7.51 20.38
CA THR A 133 6.09 8.01 19.19
C THR A 133 5.94 6.93 18.11
N ASP A 134 5.42 7.30 16.94
CA ASP A 134 5.34 6.44 15.76
C ASP A 134 6.53 6.70 14.81
N SER A 135 6.88 5.73 13.96
CA SER A 135 7.85 6.01 12.88
C SER A 135 7.31 7.02 11.86
N ILE A 136 6.04 6.88 11.48
CA ILE A 136 5.31 7.82 10.61
C ILE A 136 3.91 8.04 11.17
N THR A 137 3.58 9.27 11.55
CA THR A 137 2.24 9.69 11.95
C THR A 137 1.61 10.53 10.85
N VAL A 138 0.40 10.18 10.42
CA VAL A 138 -0.41 10.91 9.44
C VAL A 138 -1.69 11.38 10.11
N GLN A 139 -1.89 12.69 10.20
CA GLN A 139 -3.02 13.31 10.90
C GLN A 139 -3.63 14.42 10.05
N ALA A 140 -4.95 14.41 9.88
CA ALA A 140 -5.67 15.39 9.07
C ALA A 140 -4.99 15.69 7.71
N SER A 141 -4.47 14.64 7.07
CA SER A 141 -3.62 14.76 5.89
C SER A 141 -4.13 13.88 4.76
N THR A 142 -3.87 14.29 3.52
CA THR A 142 -4.35 13.57 2.33
C THR A 142 -3.27 13.33 1.29
N LYS A 143 -3.45 12.34 0.41
CA LYS A 143 -2.50 12.05 -0.68
C LYS A 143 -1.11 11.78 -0.14
N VAL A 144 -0.98 10.64 0.55
CA VAL A 144 0.27 10.21 1.17
C VAL A 144 0.71 8.88 0.58
N TRP A 145 2.00 8.79 0.25
CA TRP A 145 2.62 7.56 -0.21
C TRP A 145 3.82 7.19 0.66
N ILE A 146 3.73 6.03 1.33
CA ILE A 146 4.78 5.48 2.19
C ILE A 146 5.32 4.23 1.49
N ASP A 147 6.53 4.31 0.94
CA ASP A 147 7.03 3.32 -0.01
C ASP A 147 8.48 2.87 0.20
N HIS A 148 8.78 1.57 0.08
CA HIS A 148 10.15 1.04 0.18
C HIS A 148 10.90 1.40 1.46
N ASN A 149 10.19 1.62 2.56
CA ASN A 149 10.83 1.90 3.85
C ASN A 149 11.08 0.60 4.61
N THR A 150 12.05 0.63 5.53
CA THR A 150 12.22 -0.40 6.55
C THR A 150 11.87 0.22 7.91
N LEU A 151 10.74 -0.16 8.49
CA LEU A 151 10.24 0.33 9.77
C LEU A 151 10.43 -0.73 10.87
N SER A 152 11.08 -0.35 11.97
CA SER A 152 11.43 -1.32 13.01
C SER A 152 11.61 -0.75 14.40
N SER A 153 11.61 -1.63 15.40
CA SER A 153 11.97 -1.29 16.78
C SER A 153 12.66 -2.48 17.44
N ASP A 154 12.16 -2.92 18.60
CA ASP A 154 12.38 -4.22 19.21
C ASP A 154 11.09 -4.67 19.92
N ARG A 155 11.09 -5.88 20.47
CA ARG A 155 10.00 -6.41 21.31
C ARG A 155 10.43 -6.62 22.77
N ASP A 156 11.57 -6.07 23.16
CA ASP A 156 12.21 -6.34 24.45
C ASP A 156 11.75 -5.35 25.54
N HIS A 157 11.24 -4.18 25.14
CA HIS A 157 10.77 -3.13 26.05
C HIS A 157 9.26 -3.14 26.33
N GLY A 158 8.55 -4.17 25.86
CA GLY A 158 7.09 -4.26 25.95
C GLY A 158 6.34 -3.38 24.96
N LYS A 159 5.01 -3.52 24.94
CA LYS A 159 4.17 -3.02 23.83
C LYS A 159 3.95 -1.50 23.77
N ASP A 160 4.24 -0.76 24.84
CA ASP A 160 3.95 0.69 24.94
C ASP A 160 5.19 1.56 25.13
N TYR A 161 6.39 0.98 25.10
CA TYR A 161 7.64 1.77 25.09
C TYR A 161 7.81 2.52 23.76
N TYR A 162 7.55 1.81 22.66
CA TYR A 162 7.29 2.41 21.35
C TYR A 162 5.77 2.45 21.13
N ASP A 163 5.29 3.43 20.36
CA ASP A 163 3.87 3.45 19.96
C ASP A 163 3.65 2.63 18.68
N GLY A 164 3.22 3.22 17.57
CA GLY A 164 3.05 2.52 16.29
C GLY A 164 4.28 2.56 15.37
N LEU A 165 4.23 1.86 14.23
CA LEU A 165 5.13 2.18 13.11
C LEU A 165 4.48 3.19 12.16
N VAL A 166 3.28 2.91 11.65
CA VAL A 166 2.55 3.83 10.76
C VAL A 166 1.13 4.06 11.26
N ASP A 167 0.84 5.27 11.72
CA ASP A 167 -0.49 5.61 12.21
C ASP A 167 -1.17 6.66 11.32
N VAL A 168 -2.42 6.40 10.94
CA VAL A 168 -3.24 7.26 10.08
C VAL A 168 -4.53 7.61 10.81
N SER A 169 -4.76 8.87 11.12
CA SER A 169 -5.88 9.28 11.98
C SER A 169 -6.40 10.67 11.64
N HIS A 170 -7.42 11.12 12.38
CA HIS A 170 -7.96 12.48 12.30
C HIS A 170 -8.44 12.83 10.90
N GLY A 171 -9.35 12.01 10.34
CA GLY A 171 -9.91 12.25 9.01
C GLY A 171 -8.89 12.22 7.87
N SER A 172 -7.67 11.70 8.10
CA SER A 172 -6.69 11.51 7.03
C SER A 172 -7.26 10.60 5.94
N ASP A 173 -6.80 10.76 4.71
CA ASP A 173 -7.44 10.10 3.57
C ASP A 173 -6.51 9.90 2.38
N TYR A 174 -6.85 8.98 1.48
CA TYR A 174 -6.08 8.73 0.27
C TYR A 174 -4.60 8.40 0.56
N VAL A 175 -4.37 7.30 1.29
CA VAL A 175 -3.03 6.84 1.68
C VAL A 175 -2.70 5.50 1.02
N THR A 176 -1.51 5.39 0.44
CA THR A 176 -0.94 4.10 -0.01
C THR A 176 0.32 3.81 0.81
N VAL A 177 0.40 2.60 1.35
CA VAL A 177 1.54 2.02 2.05
C VAL A 177 2.01 0.81 1.26
N SER A 178 3.13 0.92 0.55
CA SER A 178 3.55 -0.11 -0.41
C SER A 178 5.00 -0.53 -0.25
N TRP A 179 5.30 -1.81 -0.49
CA TRP A 179 6.68 -2.29 -0.56
C TRP A 179 7.55 -1.99 0.67
N ASN A 180 6.95 -1.80 1.84
CA ASN A 180 7.68 -1.54 3.08
C ASN A 180 7.95 -2.83 3.86
N VAL A 181 9.05 -2.87 4.58
CA VAL A 181 9.29 -3.86 5.64
C VAL A 181 8.82 -3.28 6.96
N PHE A 182 7.93 -3.97 7.66
CA PHE A 182 7.60 -3.73 9.06
C PHE A 182 8.17 -4.90 9.86
N LYS A 183 9.02 -4.64 10.85
CA LYS A 183 9.59 -5.73 11.64
C LYS A 183 9.84 -5.43 13.10
N ASP A 184 9.82 -6.50 13.89
CA ASP A 184 10.27 -6.51 15.29
C ASP A 184 9.59 -5.41 16.12
N HIS A 185 8.25 -5.46 16.16
CA HIS A 185 7.44 -4.40 16.77
C HIS A 185 6.10 -4.93 17.28
N TYR A 186 5.48 -4.23 18.24
CA TYR A 186 4.20 -4.66 18.80
C TYR A 186 2.98 -4.17 18.01
N LYS A 187 2.94 -2.89 17.59
CA LYS A 187 1.75 -2.24 17.02
C LYS A 187 2.05 -1.73 15.59
N GLY A 188 1.86 -2.57 14.58
CA GLY A 188 2.28 -2.28 13.20
C GLY A 188 1.74 -0.97 12.63
N SER A 189 0.42 -0.90 12.40
CA SER A 189 -0.23 0.26 11.81
C SER A 189 -1.67 0.43 12.30
N LEU A 190 -1.96 1.59 12.89
CA LEU A 190 -3.31 1.98 13.28
C LEU A 190 -3.94 2.90 12.22
N VAL A 191 -5.21 2.68 11.91
CA VAL A 191 -6.01 3.58 11.08
C VAL A 191 -7.30 3.92 11.83
N GLY A 192 -7.46 5.17 12.22
CA GLY A 192 -8.54 5.64 13.11
C GLY A 192 -8.23 5.35 14.59
N HIS A 193 -7.91 6.41 15.34
CA HIS A 193 -7.29 6.26 16.67
C HIS A 193 -8.27 5.87 17.79
N SER A 194 -9.54 6.24 17.68
CA SER A 194 -10.52 6.14 18.77
C SER A 194 -11.92 5.76 18.29
N ASP A 195 -12.60 4.88 19.01
CA ASP A 195 -14.02 4.53 18.78
C ASP A 195 -14.95 5.76 18.91
N ASN A 196 -14.52 6.81 19.61
CA ASN A 196 -15.33 8.02 19.83
C ASN A 196 -15.06 9.12 18.79
N ASN A 197 -14.28 8.87 17.75
CA ASN A 197 -13.92 9.88 16.75
C ASN A 197 -14.75 9.81 15.45
N ALA A 198 -15.92 9.17 15.51
CA ALA A 198 -16.75 8.91 14.33
C ALA A 198 -17.11 10.20 13.56
N SER A 199 -17.29 11.34 14.24
CA SER A 199 -17.64 12.62 13.60
C SER A 199 -16.57 13.15 12.66
N GLU A 200 -15.31 12.82 12.91
CA GLU A 200 -14.16 13.23 12.09
C GLU A 200 -13.76 12.13 11.11
N ASP A 201 -13.80 10.87 11.51
CA ASP A 201 -13.23 9.76 10.73
C ASP A 201 -14.22 9.11 9.74
N THR A 202 -15.54 9.25 9.95
CA THR A 202 -16.55 8.67 9.04
C THR A 202 -16.52 9.36 7.68
N GLY A 203 -16.40 8.57 6.61
CA GLY A 203 -16.27 9.07 5.24
C GLY A 203 -14.83 9.35 4.80
N HIS A 204 -13.86 9.13 5.69
CA HIS A 204 -12.43 9.30 5.46
C HIS A 204 -11.67 7.96 5.63
N LEU A 205 -10.35 8.03 5.89
CA LEU A 205 -9.49 6.89 6.18
C LEU A 205 -9.49 5.82 5.08
N ARG A 206 -9.43 6.25 3.81
CA ARG A 206 -9.23 5.33 2.67
C ARG A 206 -7.76 5.01 2.50
N VAL A 207 -7.42 3.76 2.76
CA VAL A 207 -6.03 3.29 2.85
C VAL A 207 -5.81 2.06 1.97
N THR A 208 -4.64 1.99 1.32
CA THR A 208 -4.20 0.81 0.58
C THR A 208 -2.88 0.32 1.14
N TYR A 209 -2.78 -0.98 1.39
CA TYR A 209 -1.54 -1.64 1.77
C TYR A 209 -1.24 -2.72 0.75
N HIS A 210 -0.10 -2.64 0.07
CA HIS A 210 0.29 -3.71 -0.85
C HIS A 210 1.77 -4.01 -0.90
N HIS A 211 2.09 -5.29 -1.15
CA HIS A 211 3.46 -5.76 -1.30
C HIS A 211 4.36 -5.43 -0.09
N ASN A 212 3.77 -5.19 1.09
CA ASN A 212 4.53 -5.00 2.31
C ASN A 212 4.92 -6.34 2.92
N TYR A 213 6.05 -6.36 3.61
CA TYR A 213 6.48 -7.48 4.43
C TYR A 213 6.34 -7.15 5.91
N PHE A 214 5.40 -7.79 6.60
CA PHE A 214 5.25 -7.71 8.04
C PHE A 214 5.89 -8.94 8.68
N ASN A 215 7.01 -8.76 9.39
CA ASN A 215 7.77 -9.85 9.98
C ASN A 215 7.93 -9.66 11.49
N ASN A 216 7.41 -10.57 12.31
CA ASN A 216 7.48 -10.44 13.76
C ASN A 216 6.85 -9.13 14.27
N VAL A 217 5.71 -8.75 13.66
CA VAL A 217 4.85 -7.65 14.11
C VAL A 217 3.67 -8.25 14.85
N ASN A 218 3.49 -7.90 16.14
CA ASN A 218 2.54 -8.61 16.99
C ASN A 218 1.07 -8.38 16.58
N SER A 219 0.67 -7.12 16.43
CA SER A 219 -0.71 -6.78 16.06
C SER A 219 -0.83 -5.51 15.23
N ARG A 220 -2.06 -5.21 14.77
CA ARG A 220 -2.42 -4.05 13.95
C ARG A 220 -1.75 -4.10 12.56
N ILE A 221 -2.20 -4.99 11.68
CA ILE A 221 -1.64 -5.17 10.33
C ILE A 221 -2.74 -5.10 9.25
N PRO A 222 -3.30 -3.90 8.96
CA PRO A 222 -3.48 -2.78 9.88
C PRO A 222 -4.66 -3.04 10.84
N SER A 223 -4.83 -2.16 11.82
CA SER A 223 -6.07 -2.08 12.60
C SER A 223 -6.88 -0.85 12.20
N LEU A 224 -7.98 -1.05 11.48
CA LEU A 224 -8.80 -0.01 10.86
C LEU A 224 -10.11 0.22 11.62
N ARG A 225 -10.47 1.48 11.82
CA ARG A 225 -11.78 1.96 12.26
C ARG A 225 -12.42 2.86 11.21
N PHE A 226 -13.75 2.81 11.08
CA PHE A 226 -14.63 3.66 10.24
C PHE A 226 -14.38 3.65 8.71
N GLY A 227 -13.12 3.65 8.28
CA GLY A 227 -12.71 3.85 6.90
C GLY A 227 -12.85 2.62 6.01
N THR A 228 -12.18 2.70 4.85
CA THR A 228 -12.13 1.64 3.85
C THR A 228 -10.69 1.26 3.56
N GLY A 229 -10.34 -0.01 3.76
CA GLY A 229 -8.99 -0.50 3.54
C GLY A 229 -8.93 -1.59 2.49
N HIS A 230 -7.97 -1.46 1.58
CA HIS A 230 -7.60 -2.53 0.65
C HIS A 230 -6.23 -3.06 1.04
N PHE A 231 -6.18 -4.33 1.45
CA PHE A 231 -4.96 -5.01 1.90
C PHE A 231 -4.70 -6.16 0.93
N TYR A 232 -3.77 -5.98 0.00
CA TYR A 232 -3.52 -6.97 -1.05
C TYR A 232 -2.05 -7.29 -1.29
N ASP A 233 -1.75 -8.53 -1.70
CA ASP A 233 -0.39 -9.00 -2.01
C ASP A 233 0.65 -8.72 -0.90
N ASN A 234 0.24 -8.66 0.36
CA ASN A 234 1.15 -8.51 1.48
C ASN A 234 1.62 -9.87 1.99
N TYR A 235 2.85 -9.92 2.52
CA TYR A 235 3.38 -11.08 3.21
C TYR A 235 3.44 -10.82 4.71
N VAL A 236 2.73 -11.62 5.51
CA VAL A 236 2.62 -11.46 6.97
C VAL A 236 3.14 -12.71 7.68
N VAL A 237 4.14 -12.52 8.54
CA VAL A 237 4.81 -13.60 9.26
C VAL A 237 4.86 -13.33 10.75
N GLY A 238 4.39 -14.28 11.56
CA GLY A 238 4.60 -14.29 13.01
C GLY A 238 3.70 -13.33 13.80
N ALA A 239 2.51 -12.98 13.28
CA ALA A 239 1.58 -12.08 13.96
C ALA A 239 0.64 -12.82 14.94
N GLU A 240 0.32 -12.18 16.06
CA GLU A 240 -0.77 -12.64 16.95
C GLU A 240 -2.12 -12.35 16.28
N THR A 241 -2.30 -11.11 15.81
CA THR A 241 -3.45 -10.69 15.02
C THR A 241 -2.98 -9.80 13.87
N ALA A 242 -3.45 -10.02 12.65
CA ALA A 242 -3.07 -9.21 11.50
C ALA A 242 -4.12 -8.13 11.19
N VAL A 243 -4.96 -8.33 10.17
CA VAL A 243 -5.97 -7.35 9.74
C VAL A 243 -7.08 -7.29 10.78
N HIS A 244 -7.35 -6.10 11.31
CA HIS A 244 -8.41 -5.90 12.30
C HIS A 244 -9.35 -4.78 11.87
N SER A 245 -10.55 -5.13 11.40
CA SER A 245 -11.57 -4.18 10.92
C SER A 245 -12.60 -3.91 12.03
N ARG A 246 -12.82 -2.66 12.40
CA ARG A 246 -13.65 -2.27 13.56
C ARG A 246 -14.51 -1.06 13.26
N MET A 247 -15.49 -0.79 14.12
CA MET A 247 -16.31 0.42 14.09
C MET A 247 -16.93 0.69 12.70
N GLY A 248 -17.48 -0.36 12.07
CA GLY A 248 -18.09 -0.27 10.75
C GLY A 248 -17.13 -0.17 9.56
N ALA A 249 -15.82 -0.24 9.79
CA ALA A 249 -14.81 -0.24 8.73
C ALA A 249 -15.06 -1.33 7.67
N GLN A 250 -14.64 -1.06 6.44
CA GLN A 250 -14.77 -1.98 5.31
C GLN A 250 -13.37 -2.44 4.85
N MET A 251 -13.08 -3.74 4.94
CA MET A 251 -11.82 -4.30 4.47
C MET A 251 -12.01 -5.23 3.27
N LEU A 252 -11.22 -5.04 2.21
CA LEU A 252 -10.96 -6.05 1.19
C LEU A 252 -9.57 -6.61 1.44
N VAL A 253 -9.49 -7.92 1.72
CA VAL A 253 -8.25 -8.65 2.00
C VAL A 253 -8.03 -9.63 0.85
N GLU A 254 -7.12 -9.28 -0.06
CA GLU A 254 -6.99 -9.94 -1.38
C GLU A 254 -5.58 -10.52 -1.59
N ASN A 255 -5.47 -11.81 -1.93
CA ASN A 255 -4.23 -12.46 -2.37
C ASN A 255 -3.02 -12.34 -1.42
N ASN A 256 -3.23 -12.07 -0.13
CA ASN A 256 -2.13 -12.00 0.84
C ASN A 256 -1.66 -13.38 1.26
N VAL A 257 -0.42 -13.46 1.75
CA VAL A 257 0.16 -14.68 2.31
C VAL A 257 0.44 -14.52 3.80
N PHE A 258 -0.06 -15.44 4.61
CA PHE A 258 0.14 -15.47 6.05
C PHE A 258 0.94 -16.72 6.45
N ARG A 259 1.93 -16.58 7.34
CA ARG A 259 2.71 -17.69 7.88
C ARG A 259 2.97 -17.50 9.36
N SER A 260 2.81 -18.56 10.15
CA SER A 260 2.99 -18.48 11.61
C SER A 260 2.17 -17.34 12.25
N THR A 261 1.07 -16.96 11.60
CA THR A 261 0.13 -15.94 12.07
C THR A 261 -1.01 -16.66 12.74
N LYS A 262 -1.41 -16.23 13.95
CA LYS A 262 -2.52 -16.90 14.65
C LYS A 262 -3.87 -16.50 14.07
N VAL A 263 -4.15 -15.20 13.98
CA VAL A 263 -5.39 -14.66 13.41
C VAL A 263 -5.07 -13.74 12.24
N ALA A 264 -5.40 -14.16 11.01
CA ALA A 264 -5.14 -13.36 9.81
C ALA A 264 -6.09 -12.17 9.70
N VAL A 265 -7.37 -12.38 10.02
CA VAL A 265 -8.41 -11.34 9.94
C VAL A 265 -9.36 -11.48 11.12
N THR A 266 -9.69 -10.37 11.77
CA THR A 266 -10.72 -10.31 12.82
C THR A 266 -11.58 -9.05 12.68
N THR A 267 -12.88 -9.16 12.97
CA THR A 267 -13.83 -8.03 12.93
C THR A 267 -14.53 -7.74 14.25
N ASN A 268 -14.37 -8.61 15.25
CA ASN A 268 -15.24 -8.67 16.44
C ASN A 268 -14.47 -8.62 17.76
N ARG A 269 -13.34 -7.89 17.79
CA ARG A 269 -12.51 -7.68 18.99
C ARG A 269 -12.31 -6.19 19.27
N ASP A 270 -12.04 -5.88 20.55
CA ASP A 270 -11.44 -4.62 21.02
C ASP A 270 -12.17 -3.30 20.67
N SER A 271 -13.39 -3.33 20.14
CA SER A 271 -14.23 -2.16 19.83
C SER A 271 -15.71 -2.47 20.06
N LYS A 272 -16.53 -1.42 20.24
CA LYS A 272 -17.98 -1.56 20.54
C LYS A 272 -18.82 -2.05 19.36
N VAL A 273 -18.35 -1.81 18.15
CA VAL A 273 -19.04 -2.16 16.91
C VAL A 273 -18.05 -2.90 16.03
N ASP A 274 -18.48 -4.04 15.50
CA ASP A 274 -17.68 -4.84 14.59
C ASP A 274 -17.42 -4.08 13.28
N GLY A 275 -16.30 -4.39 12.64
CA GLY A 275 -16.08 -4.01 11.24
C GLY A 275 -16.64 -5.05 10.28
N TYR A 276 -16.24 -4.92 9.02
CA TYR A 276 -16.56 -5.82 7.94
C TYR A 276 -15.29 -6.21 7.20
N ALA A 277 -15.23 -7.45 6.70
CA ALA A 277 -14.13 -7.91 5.86
C ALA A 277 -14.61 -8.85 4.76
N ASN A 278 -14.10 -8.66 3.54
CA ASN A 278 -14.24 -9.55 2.40
C ASN A 278 -12.88 -10.16 2.07
N LEU A 279 -12.79 -11.48 1.95
CA LEU A 279 -11.57 -12.21 1.64
C LEU A 279 -11.65 -12.81 0.24
N THR A 280 -10.57 -12.70 -0.52
CA THR A 280 -10.42 -13.37 -1.81
C THR A 280 -8.98 -13.79 -2.05
N GLY A 281 -8.76 -15.00 -2.56
CA GLY A 281 -7.45 -15.52 -3.01
C GLY A 281 -6.30 -15.57 -1.98
N ASN A 282 -6.53 -15.31 -0.70
CA ASN A 282 -5.48 -15.35 0.33
C ASN A 282 -4.99 -16.77 0.60
N ASP A 283 -3.69 -16.90 0.84
CA ASP A 283 -3.09 -18.07 1.45
C ASP A 283 -2.95 -17.82 2.96
N LEU A 284 -3.87 -18.38 3.74
CA LEU A 284 -3.93 -18.18 5.19
C LEU A 284 -2.83 -18.93 5.97
N GLY A 285 -2.15 -19.92 5.36
CA GLY A 285 -1.08 -20.68 6.02
C GLY A 285 -1.46 -21.27 7.39
N GLY A 286 -2.72 -21.62 7.60
CA GLY A 286 -3.26 -22.15 8.87
C GLY A 286 -3.74 -21.10 9.88
N ALA A 287 -3.61 -19.81 9.59
CA ALA A 287 -4.17 -18.75 10.42
C ALA A 287 -5.71 -18.80 10.46
N THR A 288 -6.29 -18.45 11.61
CA THR A 288 -7.75 -18.33 11.75
C THR A 288 -8.26 -17.01 11.17
N THR A 289 -9.56 -17.00 10.87
CA THR A 289 -10.31 -15.78 10.52
C THR A 289 -11.54 -15.68 11.41
N GLU A 290 -11.75 -14.52 12.00
CA GLU A 290 -12.84 -14.23 12.94
C GLU A 290 -13.69 -13.10 12.39
N ILE A 291 -14.44 -13.42 11.34
CA ILE A 291 -15.24 -12.46 10.59
C ILE A 291 -16.69 -12.68 10.98
N SER A 292 -17.26 -11.76 11.75
CA SER A 292 -18.65 -11.79 12.17
C SER A 292 -19.61 -11.34 11.06
N GLN A 293 -19.13 -10.52 10.11
CA GLN A 293 -19.93 -9.99 9.01
C GLN A 293 -19.08 -9.60 7.80
N VAL A 294 -19.64 -9.80 6.61
CA VAL A 294 -19.05 -9.43 5.32
C VAL A 294 -19.56 -8.07 4.85
N GLY A 295 -18.69 -7.30 4.20
CA GLY A 295 -18.94 -5.91 3.85
C GLY A 295 -19.38 -5.70 2.40
N THR A 296 -19.63 -4.46 2.02
CA THR A 296 -19.95 -4.09 0.62
C THR A 296 -18.71 -3.79 -0.22
N PHE A 297 -17.57 -3.55 0.41
CA PHE A 297 -16.31 -3.31 -0.28
C PHE A 297 -15.72 -4.63 -0.81
N THR A 298 -16.15 -5.02 -2.00
CA THR A 298 -15.76 -6.28 -2.67
C THR A 298 -14.84 -6.06 -3.87
N LYS A 299 -14.65 -4.79 -4.27
CA LYS A 299 -13.81 -4.39 -5.40
C LYS A 299 -13.24 -3.00 -5.16
N ALA A 300 -11.94 -2.84 -5.38
CA ALA A 300 -11.29 -1.54 -5.30
C ALA A 300 -11.76 -0.59 -6.44
N PRO A 301 -11.93 0.72 -6.18
CA PRO A 301 -12.45 1.67 -7.17
C PRO A 301 -11.36 2.25 -8.10
N TYR A 302 -10.18 1.62 -8.15
CA TYR A 302 -9.02 2.05 -8.94
C TYR A 302 -8.46 0.87 -9.74
N SER A 303 -7.63 1.18 -10.74
CA SER A 303 -6.92 0.15 -11.51
C SER A 303 -5.71 -0.35 -10.74
N TYR A 304 -5.53 -1.67 -10.70
CA TYR A 304 -4.39 -2.37 -10.10
C TYR A 304 -4.32 -3.76 -10.72
N THR A 305 -3.19 -4.44 -10.53
CA THR A 305 -3.05 -5.86 -10.85
C THR A 305 -2.66 -6.56 -9.56
N ALA A 306 -3.57 -7.36 -9.00
CA ALA A 306 -3.21 -8.27 -7.91
C ALA A 306 -2.49 -9.48 -8.51
N GLU A 307 -1.33 -9.83 -7.95
CA GLU A 307 -0.66 -11.07 -8.29
C GLU A 307 -1.31 -12.25 -7.55
N PRO A 308 -1.22 -13.50 -8.03
CA PRO A 308 -1.73 -14.62 -7.25
C PRO A 308 -0.91 -14.79 -5.96
N ALA A 309 -1.56 -15.22 -4.87
CA ALA A 309 -0.88 -15.44 -3.58
C ALA A 309 0.36 -16.38 -3.68
N SER A 310 0.43 -17.26 -4.68
CA SER A 310 1.57 -18.13 -4.92
C SER A 310 2.86 -17.40 -5.35
N SER A 311 2.77 -16.18 -5.91
CA SER A 311 3.95 -15.37 -6.28
C SER A 311 4.33 -14.32 -5.23
N VAL A 312 3.39 -13.93 -4.36
CA VAL A 312 3.56 -12.85 -3.37
C VAL A 312 4.82 -13.01 -2.52
N VAL A 313 5.12 -14.21 -1.99
CA VAL A 313 6.32 -14.40 -1.17
C VAL A 313 7.58 -14.04 -1.95
N THR A 314 7.70 -14.49 -3.19
CA THR A 314 8.86 -14.22 -4.05
C THR A 314 8.94 -12.75 -4.42
N SER A 315 7.84 -12.16 -4.91
CA SER A 315 7.77 -10.75 -5.29
C SER A 315 8.12 -9.84 -4.12
N VAL A 316 7.43 -10.01 -2.99
CA VAL A 316 7.64 -9.20 -1.78
C VAL A 316 9.06 -9.35 -1.26
N THR A 317 9.57 -10.57 -1.02
CA THR A 317 10.91 -10.74 -0.43
C THR A 317 12.05 -10.25 -1.34
N SER A 318 11.83 -10.19 -2.66
CA SER A 318 12.82 -9.67 -3.60
C SER A 318 12.80 -8.14 -3.73
N GLY A 319 11.63 -7.52 -3.59
CA GLY A 319 11.41 -6.09 -3.87
C GLY A 319 11.26 -5.19 -2.64
N VAL A 320 10.89 -5.71 -1.47
CA VAL A 320 10.53 -4.88 -0.31
C VAL A 320 11.72 -4.13 0.31
N GLY A 321 11.45 -2.94 0.83
CA GLY A 321 12.32 -2.21 1.76
C GLY A 321 13.40 -1.36 1.10
N THR A 322 14.35 -0.90 1.91
CA THR A 322 15.34 0.07 1.45
C THR A 322 16.36 -0.52 0.47
N GLY A 323 16.83 0.29 -0.47
CA GLY A 323 17.81 -0.09 -1.49
C GLY A 323 17.22 -0.88 -2.67
N LYS A 324 15.90 -0.82 -2.87
CA LYS A 324 15.16 -1.56 -3.91
C LYS A 324 14.40 -0.68 -4.89
N LEU A 325 14.66 0.64 -4.85
CA LEU A 325 14.20 1.60 -5.85
C LEU A 325 14.97 1.51 -7.16
#